data_AF-A0A3M5ERL6-F1
#
_entry.id   AF-A0A3M5ERL6-F1
#
_cell.length_a   1.000
_cell.length_b   1.000
_cell.length_c   1.000
_cell.angle_alpha   90.00
_cell.angle_beta   90.00
_cell.angle_gamma   90.00
#
_symmetry.space_group_name_H-M   'P 1'
#
loop_
_entity.id
_entity.type
_entity.pdbx_description
1 polymer ?
#
loop_
_entity_poly.entity_id
_entity_poly.type
_entity_poly.pdbx_seq_one_letter_code
_entity_poly.pdbx_strand_id
1 'polypeptide(L)'
;AEAANGGQINVGGQMVGLGGQIHNYERVEAFNTSLGTIYNFGPSLSFDSLTGVAELASEHLRGSSLKYTAYDGSTRYYAGRGNSSYVSGGDRGDQVNRNAYGYTLLLSGTWNDVFAGVNVSPYVVYKDDFEGNSYQTGNFIEGRKAYTLGIKATYLNSLEGELQYTEFYGGGQNNNIRDRDNIGLTVKYSF
;
A
#
# COMPACT_ATOMS: atom_id res chain seq x y z
N ALA A 1 38.75 -14.81 8.79
CA ALA A 1 40.22 -14.96 8.92
C ALA A 1 40.90 -15.13 7.57
N GLU A 2 40.35 -15.91 6.62
CA GLU A 2 40.97 -16.13 5.29
C GLU A 2 41.05 -14.88 4.40
N ALA A 3 40.00 -14.06 4.32
CA ALA A 3 40.04 -12.83 3.51
C ALA A 3 41.11 -11.82 3.98
N ALA A 4 41.35 -11.73 5.30
CA ALA A 4 42.36 -10.84 5.88
C ALA A 4 43.81 -11.27 5.59
N ASN A 5 44.02 -12.53 5.20
CA ASN A 5 45.31 -13.08 4.78
C ASN A 5 45.47 -13.14 3.25
N GLY A 6 44.64 -12.41 2.49
CA GLY A 6 44.66 -12.40 1.03
C GLY A 6 43.94 -13.58 0.36
N GLY A 7 43.22 -14.39 1.13
CA GLY A 7 42.37 -15.47 0.62
C GLY A 7 41.07 -14.96 0.00
N GLN A 8 40.42 -15.79 -0.81
CA GLN A 8 39.09 -15.52 -1.33
C GLN A 8 38.03 -16.21 -0.45
N ILE A 9 36.94 -15.52 -0.16
CA ILE A 9 35.78 -16.10 0.54
C ILE A 9 34.61 -16.22 -0.44
N ASN A 10 33.82 -17.29 -0.32
CA ASN A 10 32.59 -17.41 -1.10
C ASN A 10 31.49 -16.58 -0.45
N VAL A 11 30.96 -15.60 -1.16
CA VAL A 11 29.77 -14.85 -0.76
C VAL A 11 28.71 -15.03 -1.85
N GLY A 12 27.66 -15.79 -1.54
CA GLY A 12 26.52 -15.99 -2.45
C GLY A 12 26.88 -16.66 -3.79
N GLY A 13 27.89 -17.54 -3.81
CA GLY A 13 28.37 -18.22 -5.02
C GLY A 13 29.50 -17.50 -5.75
N GLN A 14 29.88 -16.30 -5.30
CA GLN A 14 31.00 -15.55 -5.86
C GLN A 14 32.22 -15.64 -4.93
N MET A 15 33.37 -16.03 -5.47
CA MET A 15 34.64 -15.97 -4.75
C MET A 15 35.16 -14.53 -4.76
N VAL A 16 35.26 -13.91 -3.59
CA VAL A 16 35.66 -12.51 -3.43
C VAL A 16 36.87 -12.40 -2.51
N GLY A 17 37.89 -11.69 -2.97
CA GLY A 17 39.08 -11.34 -2.17
C GLY A 17 38.97 -9.95 -1.53
N LEU A 18 40.00 -9.57 -0.77
CA LEU A 18 40.10 -8.24 -0.18
C LEU A 18 40.07 -7.16 -1.28
N GLY A 19 39.11 -6.23 -1.21
CA GLY A 19 38.89 -5.20 -2.24
C GLY A 19 37.97 -5.61 -3.40
N GLY A 20 37.47 -6.86 -3.42
CA GLY A 20 36.46 -7.30 -4.39
C GLY A 20 35.09 -6.66 -4.15
N GLN A 21 34.31 -6.50 -5.23
CA GLN A 21 32.95 -5.97 -5.18
C GLN A 21 31.94 -7.09 -5.42
N ILE A 22 30.87 -7.11 -4.64
CA ILE A 22 29.77 -8.06 -4.76
C ILE A 22 28.57 -7.32 -5.35
N HIS A 23 28.01 -7.86 -6.43
CA HIS A 23 26.81 -7.33 -7.06
C HIS A 23 25.63 -8.22 -6.68
N ASN A 24 24.88 -7.84 -5.66
CA ASN A 24 23.69 -8.56 -5.19
C ASN A 24 22.43 -7.73 -5.42
N TYR A 25 22.20 -7.37 -6.67
CA TYR A 25 20.98 -6.68 -7.10
C TYR A 25 20.61 -7.15 -8.51
N GLU A 26 19.31 -7.08 -8.80
CA GLU A 26 18.81 -7.26 -10.15
C GLU A 26 18.09 -5.98 -10.56
N ARG A 27 18.35 -5.50 -11.79
CA ARG A 27 17.62 -4.36 -12.35
C ARG A 27 16.36 -4.87 -13.02
N VAL A 28 15.26 -4.19 -12.75
CA VAL A 28 13.95 -4.49 -13.30
C VAL A 28 13.35 -3.22 -13.88
N GLU A 29 12.51 -3.37 -14.88
CA GLU A 29 11.69 -2.28 -15.40
C GLU A 29 10.38 -2.24 -14.62
N ALA A 30 10.06 -1.11 -13.99
CA ALA A 30 8.87 -0.94 -13.17
C ALA A 30 7.89 0.04 -13.83
N PHE A 31 6.63 -0.40 -14.00
CA PHE A 31 5.54 0.43 -14.52
C PHE A 31 4.42 0.50 -13.49
N ASN A 32 3.94 1.71 -13.20
CA ASN A 32 2.78 1.94 -12.35
C ASN A 32 1.65 2.54 -13.19
N THR A 33 0.42 2.06 -13.00
CA THR A 33 -0.75 2.61 -13.69
C THR A 33 -1.88 2.87 -12.71
N SER A 34 -2.66 3.90 -12.96
CA SER A 34 -3.84 4.26 -12.16
C SER A 34 -4.95 4.78 -13.06
N LEU A 35 -6.16 4.27 -12.88
CA LEU A 35 -7.37 4.72 -13.56
C LEU A 35 -8.41 5.10 -12.52
N GLY A 36 -8.81 6.37 -12.52
CA GLY A 36 -9.81 6.91 -11.60
C GLY A 36 -11.07 7.39 -12.31
N THR A 37 -12.21 7.27 -11.65
CA THR A 37 -13.48 7.86 -12.06
C THR A 37 -14.19 8.52 -10.89
N ILE A 38 -14.94 9.58 -11.18
CA ILE A 38 -15.76 10.30 -10.22
C ILE A 38 -17.17 10.36 -10.79
N TYR A 39 -18.15 9.97 -9.99
CA TYR A 39 -19.56 10.02 -10.36
C TYR A 39 -20.36 10.83 -9.33
N ASN A 40 -21.09 11.83 -9.80
CA ASN A 40 -21.99 12.62 -8.98
C ASN A 40 -23.41 12.07 -9.16
N PHE A 41 -23.93 11.41 -8.13
CA PHE A 41 -25.29 10.88 -8.12
C PHE A 41 -26.33 11.97 -7.90
N GLY A 42 -25.90 13.14 -7.41
CA GLY A 42 -26.81 14.23 -7.02
C GLY A 42 -27.61 13.87 -5.76
N PRO A 43 -28.78 14.50 -5.55
CA PRO A 43 -29.62 14.23 -4.39
C PRO A 43 -30.14 12.80 -4.40
N SER A 44 -29.72 11.98 -3.44
CA SER A 44 -30.11 10.57 -3.34
C SER A 44 -29.82 10.01 -1.94
N LEU A 45 -30.47 8.91 -1.56
CA LEU A 45 -30.29 8.25 -0.25
C LEU A 45 -30.43 9.20 0.96
N SER A 46 -31.36 10.17 0.88
CA SER A 46 -31.60 11.27 1.84
C SER A 46 -30.55 12.39 1.86
N PHE A 47 -29.45 12.28 1.11
CA PHE A 47 -28.46 13.35 0.98
C PHE A 47 -28.88 14.37 -0.08
N ASP A 48 -28.50 15.63 0.14
CA ASP A 48 -28.64 16.70 -0.84
C ASP A 48 -27.61 16.57 -1.98
N SER A 49 -26.49 15.91 -1.71
CA SER A 49 -25.51 15.52 -2.71
C SER A 49 -24.83 14.20 -2.32
N LEU A 50 -24.69 13.30 -3.28
CA LEU A 50 -23.95 12.06 -3.14
C LEU A 50 -22.93 11.94 -4.29
N THR A 51 -21.67 11.67 -3.94
CA THR A 51 -20.56 11.50 -4.90
C THR A 51 -19.81 10.21 -4.59
N GLY A 52 -19.47 9.47 -5.63
CA GLY A 52 -18.62 8.29 -5.58
C GLY A 52 -17.32 8.49 -6.36
N VAL A 53 -16.24 7.90 -5.86
CA VAL A 53 -14.95 7.81 -6.54
C VAL A 53 -14.52 6.35 -6.58
N ALA A 54 -14.01 5.91 -7.72
CA ALA A 54 -13.38 4.60 -7.84
C ALA A 54 -12.03 4.74 -8.54
N GLU A 55 -10.99 4.16 -7.94
CA GLU A 55 -9.64 4.11 -8.49
C GLU A 55 -9.19 2.66 -8.58
N LEU A 56 -8.68 2.24 -9.73
CA LEU A 56 -7.96 1.00 -9.94
C LEU A 56 -6.50 1.33 -10.19
N ALA A 57 -5.59 0.74 -9.42
CA ALA A 57 -4.15 0.95 -9.55
C ALA A 57 -3.43 -0.39 -9.73
N SER A 58 -2.28 -0.34 -10.41
CA SER A 58 -1.44 -1.51 -10.61
C SER A 58 0.04 -1.17 -10.68
N GLU A 59 0.86 -2.18 -10.37
CA GLU A 59 2.31 -2.16 -10.48
C GLU A 59 2.77 -3.38 -11.29
N HIS A 60 3.72 -3.17 -12.21
CA HIS A 60 4.23 -4.19 -13.12
C HIS A 60 5.75 -4.18 -13.19
N LEU A 61 6.37 -5.32 -12.87
CA LEU A 61 7.81 -5.54 -12.99
C LEU A 61 8.13 -6.42 -14.22
N ARG A 62 9.06 -5.95 -15.05
CA ARG A 62 9.51 -6.57 -16.31
C ARG A 62 11.03 -6.62 -16.41
N GLY A 63 11.55 -7.28 -17.44
CA GLY A 63 12.99 -7.41 -17.70
C GLY A 63 13.73 -8.45 -16.84
N SER A 64 13.08 -9.01 -15.82
CA SER A 64 13.67 -9.98 -14.88
C SER A 64 12.73 -11.17 -14.64
N SER A 65 13.28 -12.31 -14.20
CA SER A 65 12.47 -13.45 -13.70
C SER A 65 11.97 -13.29 -12.26
N LEU A 66 12.51 -12.30 -11.54
CA LEU A 66 12.37 -12.06 -10.10
C LEU A 66 12.83 -13.24 -9.24
N LYS A 67 13.73 -14.07 -9.79
CA LYS A 67 14.23 -15.29 -9.16
C LYS A 67 15.75 -15.25 -9.07
N TYR A 68 16.26 -15.88 -8.02
CA TYR A 68 17.69 -16.14 -7.84
C TYR A 68 17.91 -17.57 -7.34
N THR A 69 19.11 -18.10 -7.56
CA THR A 69 19.56 -19.37 -6.98
C THR A 69 20.18 -19.10 -5.62
N ALA A 70 19.64 -19.71 -4.57
CA ALA A 70 20.15 -19.60 -3.21
C ALA A 70 21.39 -20.48 -2.99
N TYR A 71 22.06 -20.30 -1.83
CA TYR A 71 23.29 -21.03 -1.50
C TYR A 71 23.10 -22.56 -1.41
N ASP A 72 21.87 -23.01 -1.16
CA ASP A 72 21.47 -24.42 -1.10
C ASP A 72 21.05 -24.99 -2.48
N GLY A 73 21.19 -24.19 -3.55
CA GLY A 73 20.79 -24.56 -4.91
C GLY A 73 19.30 -24.38 -5.21
N SER A 74 18.47 -24.00 -4.23
CA SER A 74 17.05 -23.76 -4.45
C SER A 74 16.80 -22.48 -5.25
N THR A 75 15.76 -22.47 -6.08
CA THR A 75 15.29 -21.23 -6.74
C THR A 75 14.35 -20.48 -5.79
N ARG A 76 14.69 -19.23 -5.48
CA ARG A 76 13.94 -18.34 -4.60
C ARG A 76 13.56 -17.06 -5.32
N TYR A 77 12.68 -16.27 -4.71
CA TYR A 77 12.23 -14.97 -5.20
C TYR A 77 12.70 -13.85 -4.24
N TYR A 78 12.75 -12.62 -4.73
CA TYR A 78 13.07 -11.45 -3.91
C TYR A 78 11.94 -11.11 -2.93
N ALA A 79 12.30 -10.60 -1.75
CA ALA A 79 11.32 -10.18 -0.74
C ALA A 79 10.41 -9.08 -1.29
N GLY A 80 9.11 -9.20 -1.03
CA GLY A 80 8.11 -8.21 -1.42
C GLY A 80 7.99 -7.08 -0.40
N ARG A 81 6.89 -6.32 -0.51
CA ARG A 81 6.61 -5.13 0.30
C ARG A 81 6.57 -5.37 1.80
N GLY A 82 6.19 -6.58 2.22
CA GLY A 82 6.19 -7.03 3.62
C GLY A 82 7.59 -7.25 4.22
N ASN A 83 8.64 -7.28 3.38
CA ASN A 83 10.03 -7.51 3.79
C ASN A 83 10.26 -8.83 4.56
N SER A 84 9.47 -9.86 4.25
CA SER A 84 9.66 -11.22 4.75
C SER A 84 10.39 -12.05 3.70
N SER A 85 11.60 -12.51 4.04
CA SER A 85 12.47 -13.29 3.14
C SER A 85 12.51 -14.75 3.58
N TYR A 86 12.89 -15.67 2.68
CA TYR A 86 13.01 -17.10 3.01
C TYR A 86 13.93 -17.39 4.21
N VAL A 87 15.00 -16.59 4.42
CA VAL A 87 15.88 -16.79 5.59
C VAL A 87 15.25 -16.32 6.91
N SER A 88 14.23 -15.48 6.82
CA SER A 88 13.42 -15.00 7.94
C SER A 88 12.16 -15.85 8.16
N GLY A 89 12.03 -16.98 7.45
CA GLY A 89 10.85 -17.85 7.51
C GLY A 89 9.73 -17.49 6.52
N GLY A 90 9.97 -16.53 5.62
CA GLY A 90 9.00 -16.16 4.60
C GLY A 90 8.81 -17.21 3.52
N ASP A 91 7.64 -17.21 2.90
CA ASP A 91 7.29 -18.12 1.81
C ASP A 91 7.00 -17.36 0.50
N ARG A 92 6.52 -18.06 -0.54
CA ARG A 92 6.23 -17.45 -1.84
C ARG A 92 5.19 -16.31 -1.74
N GLY A 93 4.23 -16.40 -0.82
CA GLY A 93 3.20 -15.40 -0.57
C GLY A 93 3.74 -14.09 0.01
N ASP A 94 5.00 -14.06 0.46
CA ASP A 94 5.68 -12.86 0.96
C ASP A 94 6.60 -12.19 -0.07
N GLN A 95 6.85 -12.87 -1.19
CA GLN A 95 7.80 -12.44 -2.19
C GLN A 95 7.14 -11.56 -3.24
N VAL A 96 7.95 -10.75 -3.92
CA VAL A 96 7.50 -9.84 -4.97
C VAL A 96 6.81 -10.58 -6.12
N ASN A 97 5.75 -9.99 -6.65
CA ASN A 97 5.03 -10.47 -7.83
C ASN A 97 5.36 -9.59 -9.04
N ARG A 98 5.25 -10.17 -10.24
CA ARG A 98 5.41 -9.42 -11.49
C ARG A 98 4.31 -8.39 -11.70
N ASN A 99 3.14 -8.66 -11.17
CA ASN A 99 1.99 -7.79 -11.23
C ASN A 99 1.41 -7.70 -9.82
N ALA A 100 1.01 -6.49 -9.44
CA ALA A 100 0.23 -6.25 -8.25
C ALA A 100 -0.88 -5.25 -8.58
N TYR A 101 -2.03 -5.41 -7.93
CA TYR A 101 -3.23 -4.66 -8.20
C TYR A 101 -3.97 -4.32 -6.91
N GLY A 102 -4.65 -3.18 -6.94
CA GLY A 102 -5.57 -2.81 -5.89
C GLY A 102 -6.54 -1.75 -6.36
N TYR A 103 -7.60 -1.56 -5.60
CA TYR A 103 -8.57 -0.49 -5.85
C TYR A 103 -8.91 0.28 -4.59
N THR A 104 -9.32 1.54 -4.78
CA THR A 104 -9.87 2.40 -3.74
C THR A 104 -11.26 2.85 -4.17
N LEU A 105 -12.25 2.67 -3.30
CA LEU A 105 -13.60 3.20 -3.46
C LEU A 105 -13.85 4.25 -2.38
N LEU A 106 -14.46 5.37 -2.75
CA LEU A 106 -14.94 6.39 -1.81
C LEU A 106 -16.41 6.68 -2.13
N LEU A 107 -17.23 6.79 -1.09
CA LEU A 107 -18.59 7.31 -1.18
C LEU A 107 -18.74 8.41 -0.14
N SER A 108 -19.21 9.59 -0.56
CA SER A 108 -19.43 10.74 0.31
C SER A 108 -20.80 11.34 0.05
N GLY A 109 -21.57 11.50 1.11
CA GLY A 109 -22.84 12.23 1.11
C GLY A 109 -22.68 13.59 1.76
N THR A 110 -23.59 14.53 1.48
CA THR A 110 -23.70 15.80 2.19
C THR A 110 -25.16 16.11 2.47
N TRP A 111 -25.46 16.44 3.73
CA TRP A 111 -26.65 17.18 4.12
C TRP A 111 -26.29 18.63 4.30
N ASN A 112 -27.01 19.52 3.61
CA ASN A 112 -26.83 20.95 3.74
C ASN A 112 -27.70 21.48 4.86
N ASP A 113 -27.20 22.50 5.56
CA ASP A 113 -27.97 23.28 6.54
C ASP A 113 -28.69 22.44 7.61
N VAL A 114 -28.06 21.35 8.07
CA VAL A 114 -28.63 20.42 9.06
C VAL A 114 -29.02 21.14 10.35
N PHE A 115 -28.16 22.04 10.81
CA PHE A 115 -28.43 22.92 11.94
C PHE A 115 -27.66 24.23 11.80
N ALA A 116 -28.38 25.35 11.88
CA ALA A 116 -27.80 26.70 11.91
C ALA A 116 -26.76 26.99 10.80
N GLY A 117 -26.89 26.42 9.60
CA GLY A 117 -25.92 26.62 8.51
C GLY A 117 -24.70 25.68 8.53
N VAL A 118 -24.76 24.60 9.31
CA VAL A 118 -23.75 23.53 9.31
C VAL A 118 -24.10 22.48 8.25
N ASN A 119 -23.17 22.24 7.35
CA ASN A 119 -23.21 21.13 6.41
C ASN A 119 -22.53 19.91 7.05
N VAL A 120 -23.14 18.73 6.90
CA VAL A 120 -22.61 17.47 7.44
C VAL A 120 -22.36 16.50 6.30
N SER A 121 -21.13 16.04 6.17
CA SER A 121 -20.68 15.17 5.10
C SER A 121 -20.07 13.88 5.65
N PRO A 122 -20.87 12.81 5.83
CA PRO A 122 -20.32 11.48 6.10
C PRO A 122 -19.68 10.90 4.84
N TYR A 123 -18.61 10.13 5.03
CA TYR A 123 -17.95 9.41 3.96
C TYR A 123 -17.41 8.06 4.41
N VAL A 124 -17.24 7.17 3.45
CA VAL A 124 -16.58 5.88 3.61
C VAL A 124 -15.52 5.72 2.53
N VAL A 125 -14.37 5.17 2.91
CA VAL A 125 -13.32 4.76 1.98
C VAL A 125 -13.03 3.28 2.20
N TYR A 126 -12.98 2.52 1.12
CA TYR A 126 -12.58 1.13 1.14
C TYR A 126 -11.40 0.91 0.19
N LYS A 127 -10.36 0.26 0.67
CA LYS A 127 -9.17 -0.10 -0.10
C LYS A 127 -8.95 -1.60 -0.06
N ASP A 128 -8.59 -2.17 -1.20
CA ASP A 128 -8.29 -3.59 -1.32
C ASP A 128 -7.14 -3.83 -2.30
N ASP A 129 -6.00 -4.30 -1.76
CA ASP A 129 -4.86 -4.79 -2.52
C ASP A 129 -5.10 -6.26 -2.87
N PHE A 130 -5.94 -6.54 -3.86
CA PHE A 130 -6.52 -7.86 -4.04
C PHE A 130 -5.59 -8.90 -4.69
N GLU A 131 -4.51 -8.48 -5.35
CA GLU A 131 -3.60 -9.40 -6.03
C GLU A 131 -2.15 -8.90 -6.01
N GLY A 132 -1.21 -9.78 -5.65
CA GLY A 132 0.22 -9.59 -5.79
C GLY A 132 0.87 -8.65 -4.77
N ASN A 133 2.12 -8.94 -4.44
CA ASN A 133 2.96 -8.05 -3.65
C ASN A 133 3.86 -7.19 -4.52
N SER A 134 3.93 -5.91 -4.20
CA SER A 134 4.91 -4.98 -4.74
C SER A 134 6.33 -5.31 -4.25
N TYR A 135 7.33 -4.69 -4.89
CA TYR A 135 8.69 -4.61 -4.33
C TYR A 135 8.71 -3.74 -3.05
N GLN A 136 9.83 -3.73 -2.33
CA GLN A 136 9.91 -3.14 -0.98
C GLN A 136 9.48 -1.66 -0.87
N THR A 137 9.63 -0.87 -1.93
CA THR A 137 9.18 0.54 -1.95
C THR A 137 7.96 0.78 -2.82
N GLY A 138 7.37 -0.28 -3.38
CA GLY A 138 6.09 -0.21 -4.07
C GLY A 138 4.90 -0.18 -3.11
N ASN A 139 3.70 -0.24 -3.65
CA ASN A 139 2.49 0.08 -2.88
C ASN A 139 1.78 -1.13 -2.28
N PHE A 140 1.64 -2.23 -3.02
CA PHE A 140 0.68 -3.29 -2.75
C PHE A 140 1.21 -4.40 -1.83
N ILE A 141 0.33 -4.88 -0.94
CA ILE A 141 0.51 -6.11 -0.16
C ILE A 141 -0.73 -6.97 -0.39
N GLU A 142 -0.56 -8.16 -0.98
CA GLU A 142 -1.68 -9.01 -1.37
C GLU A 142 -2.60 -9.32 -0.18
N GLY A 143 -3.89 -9.05 -0.36
CA GLY A 143 -4.95 -9.22 0.64
C GLY A 143 -5.04 -8.12 1.69
N ARG A 144 -4.19 -7.07 1.66
CA ARG A 144 -4.28 -5.93 2.59
C ARG A 144 -5.53 -5.11 2.28
N LYS A 145 -6.29 -4.81 3.32
CA LYS A 145 -7.53 -4.02 3.23
C LYS A 145 -7.50 -2.89 4.26
N ALA A 146 -8.16 -1.79 3.91
CA ALA A 146 -8.40 -0.70 4.82
C ALA A 146 -9.82 -0.18 4.66
N TYR A 147 -10.46 0.14 5.78
CA TYR A 147 -11.79 0.71 5.82
C TYR A 147 -11.76 1.98 6.66
N THR A 148 -12.12 3.11 6.05
CA THR A 148 -12.21 4.41 6.73
C THR A 148 -13.65 4.87 6.77
N LEU A 149 -14.11 5.26 7.94
CA LEU A 149 -15.35 5.99 8.15
C LEU A 149 -15.01 7.38 8.65
N GLY A 150 -15.62 8.40 8.04
CA GLY A 150 -15.43 9.77 8.47
C GLY A 150 -16.72 10.56 8.45
N ILE A 151 -16.78 11.56 9.31
CA ILE A 151 -17.82 12.58 9.30
C ILE A 151 -17.16 13.94 9.40
N LYS A 152 -17.56 14.82 8.48
CA LYS A 152 -17.08 16.19 8.41
C LYS A 152 -18.23 17.14 8.62
N ALA A 153 -18.05 18.14 9.47
CA ALA A 153 -18.99 19.22 9.68
C ALA A 153 -18.32 20.53 9.26
N THR A 154 -18.98 21.30 8.40
CA THR A 154 -18.48 22.59 7.92
C THR A 154 -19.51 23.67 8.22
N TYR A 155 -19.12 24.68 9.00
CA TYR A 155 -19.93 25.84 9.34
C TYR A 155 -19.48 27.05 8.52
N LEU A 156 -20.38 27.58 7.67
CA LEU A 156 -20.17 28.78 6.87
C LEU A 156 -18.83 28.84 6.09
N ASN A 157 -18.26 27.69 5.75
CA ASN A 157 -16.93 27.55 5.12
C ASN A 157 -15.77 28.20 5.90
N SER A 158 -15.96 28.56 7.17
CA SER A 158 -14.94 29.21 8.02
C SER A 158 -14.43 28.30 9.12
N LEU A 159 -15.27 27.37 9.61
CA LEU A 159 -14.91 26.38 10.61
C LEU A 159 -15.26 24.98 10.10
N GLU A 160 -14.27 24.09 10.06
CA GLU A 160 -14.42 22.68 9.70
C GLU A 160 -13.95 21.80 10.86
N GLY A 161 -14.76 20.82 11.21
CA GLY A 161 -14.40 19.73 12.12
C GLY A 161 -14.57 18.39 11.42
N GLU A 162 -13.60 17.50 11.56
CA GLU A 162 -13.62 16.17 10.96
C GLU A 162 -13.19 15.12 11.98
N LEU A 163 -14.00 14.08 12.14
CA LEU A 163 -13.69 12.88 12.89
C LEU A 163 -13.64 11.70 11.93
N GLN A 164 -12.55 10.95 11.97
CA GLN A 164 -12.38 9.74 11.14
C GLN A 164 -11.86 8.57 11.97
N TYR A 165 -12.26 7.37 11.58
CA TYR A 165 -11.76 6.10 12.09
C TYR A 165 -11.29 5.26 10.90
N THR A 166 -10.10 4.67 10.98
CA THR A 166 -9.61 3.72 9.98
C THR A 166 -9.24 2.40 10.62
N GLU A 167 -9.78 1.32 10.07
CA GLU A 167 -9.43 -0.06 10.40
C GLU A 167 -8.54 -0.67 9.33
N PHE A 168 -7.47 -1.35 9.73
CA PHE A 168 -6.52 -2.02 8.82
C PHE A 168 -6.50 -3.53 9.07
N TYR A 169 -6.85 -4.31 8.05
CA TYR A 169 -6.96 -5.77 8.19
C TYR A 169 -6.45 -6.52 6.95
N GLY A 170 -6.41 -7.85 7.03
CA GLY A 170 -5.92 -8.69 5.93
C GLY A 170 -4.41 -8.57 5.68
N GLY A 171 -3.94 -9.17 4.58
CA GLY A 171 -2.54 -9.11 4.14
C GLY A 171 -1.55 -9.93 4.97
N GLY A 172 -2.05 -10.84 5.81
CA GLY A 172 -1.22 -11.81 6.55
C GLY A 172 -0.12 -11.14 7.37
N GLN A 173 1.04 -11.79 7.44
CA GLN A 173 2.21 -11.27 8.15
C GLN A 173 2.90 -10.12 7.39
N ASN A 174 2.65 -9.99 6.08
CA ASN A 174 3.22 -8.90 5.28
C ASN A 174 2.64 -7.53 5.65
N ASN A 175 1.39 -7.50 6.12
CA ASN A 175 0.74 -6.27 6.53
C ASN A 175 1.13 -5.87 7.97
N ASN A 176 2.24 -5.15 8.11
CA ASN A 176 2.73 -4.70 9.43
C ASN A 176 1.82 -3.67 10.13
N ILE A 177 0.90 -3.05 9.39
CA ILE A 177 -0.11 -2.11 9.93
C ILE A 177 -1.44 -2.79 10.22
N ARG A 178 -1.56 -4.10 9.98
CA ARG A 178 -2.73 -4.87 10.37
C ARG A 178 -2.98 -4.72 11.88
N ASP A 179 -4.24 -4.58 12.25
CA ASP A 179 -4.68 -4.44 13.65
C ASP A 179 -4.14 -3.14 14.31
N ARG A 180 -3.70 -2.15 13.51
CA ARG A 180 -3.24 -0.83 13.96
C ARG A 180 -4.22 0.27 13.57
N ASP A 181 -5.44 0.12 14.05
CA ASP A 181 -6.52 1.05 13.77
C ASP A 181 -6.22 2.43 14.35
N ASN A 182 -6.79 3.48 13.75
CA ASN A 182 -6.59 4.84 14.20
C ASN A 182 -7.87 5.66 14.24
N ILE A 183 -7.88 6.67 15.12
CA ILE A 183 -8.89 7.72 15.16
C ILE A 183 -8.18 9.05 14.93
N GLY A 184 -8.72 9.87 14.05
CA GLY A 184 -8.22 11.21 13.74
C GLY A 184 -9.28 12.26 14.01
N LEU A 185 -8.90 13.35 14.66
CA LEU A 185 -9.70 14.56 14.81
C LEU A 185 -8.96 15.72 14.16
N THR A 186 -9.61 16.41 13.23
CA THR A 186 -9.08 17.59 12.56
C THR A 186 -10.03 18.76 12.78
N VAL A 187 -9.47 19.92 13.12
CA VAL A 187 -10.22 21.19 13.18
C VAL A 187 -9.47 22.22 12.36
N LYS A 188 -10.16 22.86 11.42
CA LYS A 188 -9.62 23.93 10.58
C LYS A 188 -10.44 25.19 10.76
N TYR A 189 -9.76 26.32 10.90
CA TYR A 189 -10.37 27.63 10.97
C TYR A 189 -9.70 28.54 9.94
N SER A 190 -10.51 29.23 9.13
CA SER A 190 -10.05 30.15 8.08
C SER A 190 -10.63 31.55 8.34
N PHE A 191 -9.75 32.56 8.28
CA PHE A 191 -10.04 33.98 8.50
C PHE A 191 -9.79 34.80 7.23
#